data_AF-A0A6L4AHS0-F1
#
_entry.id   AF-A0A6L4AHS0-F1
#
_cell.length_a   1.000
_cell.length_b   1.000
_cell.length_c   1.000
_cell.angle_alpha   90.00
_cell.angle_beta   90.00
_cell.angle_gamma   90.00
#
_symmetry.space_group_name_H-M   'P 1'
#
loop_
_entity.id
_entity.type
_entity.pdbx_description
1 polymer ?
#
loop_
_entity_poly.entity_id
_entity_poly.type
_entity_poly.pdbx_seq_one_letter_code
_entity_poly.pdbx_strand_id
1 'polypeptide(L)'
;QAMHIACEAAVIFAERHAGLAEQMAAAATDPQRRQELSAIAAICRRVPAEAPRTFHEALQMYWFVHLGTITELNGWDAMSPGHLDQHLQPFYDRDLAAGGLDREHAKELLSCLWIKVNNHTAPPKVGVTAKESGTYNDFTQINLGGLRPDGSDGVGEVSYIALEVADELHLLQPQPSVHISSRTPERFLKAAARVIRQGYGYPSVFNTDAVVMEQMRVGKTVTDAREGGTSGCIETGAFGKEAYILTGYLNVPKILEVTLNNGVDPLTGKQVGLATGDPRSFATFDELYAAFARQLDYVVDLKVRVNNYIERMYAKYSPAPFLSVVIHDCIEKGRDYYDGGPRYNTNYIQCCGIGTVTDSLSALKTHVYDSGAVAMDQLLDALAANFAGHEALRLKLWNRTPFFGNDDDRADDLMRRVYDSLYATIDGRANTKGSVYHLNMLSTTCHVYFGRMLGATPNGRHAHLPESDGTSPSQGADRNGPTAVVKSLAKMDQIRSGGTLLNQRFLPSVLASEQDLDKLGGLIRTYFRLGGHHIQFNVVDTATLRQAQQTPDEYRNLLVRVAGYSDYFVDLDRNHQEEIISRTEQEICG
;
A
#
# COMPACT_ATOMS: atom_id res chain seq x y z
N GLN A 1 15.91 24.37 19.25
CA GLN A 1 15.18 25.65 19.05
C GLN A 1 13.97 25.47 18.14
N ALA A 2 14.11 25.02 16.88
CA ALA A 2 12.98 24.84 15.96
C ALA A 2 11.86 23.96 16.53
N MET A 3 12.20 22.79 17.10
CA MET A 3 11.26 21.89 17.78
C MET A 3 10.47 22.58 18.91
N HIS A 4 11.11 23.44 19.70
CA HIS A 4 10.44 24.18 20.77
C HIS A 4 9.40 25.17 20.23
N ILE A 5 9.78 25.93 19.19
CA ILE A 5 8.87 26.87 18.51
C ILE A 5 7.68 26.12 17.91
N ALA A 6 7.91 24.92 17.37
CA ALA A 6 6.85 24.06 16.84
C ALA A 6 5.85 23.63 17.94
N CYS A 7 6.33 23.28 19.14
CA CYS A 7 5.45 23.01 20.29
C CYS A 7 4.60 24.22 20.66
N GLU A 8 5.19 25.41 20.76
CA GLU A 8 4.47 26.65 21.06
C GLU A 8 3.38 26.93 20.00
N ALA A 9 3.70 26.72 18.72
CA ALA A 9 2.75 26.89 17.63
C ALA A 9 1.54 25.94 17.74
N ALA A 10 1.77 24.67 18.09
CA ALA A 10 0.71 23.69 18.27
C ALA A 10 -0.22 24.02 19.45
N VAL A 11 0.34 24.53 20.56
CA VAL A 11 -0.45 25.00 21.71
C VAL A 11 -1.30 26.20 21.31
N ILE A 12 -0.71 27.21 20.66
CA ILE A 12 -1.44 28.39 20.17
C ILE A 12 -2.57 27.98 19.21
N PHE A 13 -2.33 27.00 18.33
CA PHE A 13 -3.35 26.50 17.41
C PHE A 13 -4.57 25.95 18.15
N ALA A 14 -4.37 25.14 19.19
CA ALA A 14 -5.46 24.60 19.99
C ALA A 14 -6.16 25.68 20.85
N GLU A 15 -5.41 26.60 21.45
CA GLU A 15 -5.98 27.71 22.23
C GLU A 15 -6.90 28.60 21.38
N ARG A 16 -6.57 28.81 20.10
CA ARG A 16 -7.44 29.51 19.15
C ARG A 16 -8.76 28.78 18.90
N HIS A 17 -8.73 27.44 18.81
CA HIS A 17 -9.94 26.64 18.70
C HIS A 17 -10.78 26.71 19.98
N ALA A 18 -10.13 26.68 21.14
CA ALA A 18 -10.81 26.84 22.42
C ALA A 18 -11.54 28.19 22.52
N GLY A 19 -10.84 29.29 22.21
CA GLY A 19 -11.43 30.63 22.23
C GLY A 19 -12.60 30.79 21.25
N LEU A 20 -12.52 30.17 20.06
CA LEU A 20 -13.64 30.16 19.11
C LEU A 20 -14.83 29.35 19.62
N ALA A 21 -14.59 28.16 20.19
CA ALA A 21 -15.64 27.33 20.76
C ALA A 21 -16.34 28.01 21.94
N GLU A 22 -15.62 28.74 22.80
CA GLU A 22 -16.18 29.56 23.88
C GLU A 22 -17.11 30.66 23.34
N GLN A 23 -16.69 31.37 22.29
CA GLN A 23 -17.51 32.40 21.64
C GLN A 23 -18.78 31.81 21.03
N MET A 24 -18.66 30.67 20.34
CA MET A 24 -19.80 29.98 19.74
C MET A 24 -20.74 29.43 20.81
N ALA A 25 -20.23 28.92 21.93
CA ALA A 25 -21.05 28.45 23.04
C ALA A 25 -21.87 29.60 23.65
N ALA A 26 -21.24 30.76 23.85
CA ALA A 26 -21.94 31.96 24.37
C ALA A 26 -23.07 32.44 23.44
N ALA A 27 -22.90 32.26 22.13
CA ALA A 27 -23.90 32.62 21.12
C ALA A 27 -24.95 31.53 20.82
N ALA A 28 -24.69 30.27 21.21
CA ALA A 28 -25.55 29.14 20.88
C ALA A 28 -26.90 29.21 21.60
N THR A 29 -27.99 29.09 20.85
CA THR A 29 -29.37 29.07 21.38
C THR A 29 -29.81 27.69 21.83
N ASP A 30 -29.36 26.64 21.14
CA ASP A 30 -29.60 25.25 21.52
C ASP A 30 -28.75 24.84 22.75
N PRO A 31 -29.36 24.41 23.87
CA PRO A 31 -28.64 24.01 25.07
C PRO A 31 -27.68 22.84 24.84
N GLN A 32 -28.05 21.86 24.00
CA GLN A 32 -27.19 20.71 23.72
C GLN A 32 -25.93 21.16 22.97
N ARG A 33 -26.09 21.92 21.88
CA ARG A 33 -24.95 22.46 21.14
C ARG A 33 -24.06 23.35 21.99
N ARG A 34 -24.63 24.14 22.91
CA ARG A 34 -23.86 24.96 23.85
C ARG A 34 -22.97 24.10 24.76
N GLN A 35 -23.50 22.98 25.25
CA GLN A 35 -22.76 22.03 26.08
C GLN A 35 -21.62 21.37 25.30
N GLU A 36 -21.88 20.91 24.08
CA GLU A 36 -20.84 20.36 23.19
C GLU A 36 -19.71 21.36 22.94
N LEU A 37 -20.04 22.61 22.60
CA LEU A 37 -19.05 23.66 22.33
C LEU A 37 -18.23 24.01 23.58
N SER A 38 -18.87 24.02 24.75
CA SER A 38 -18.18 24.22 26.03
C SER A 38 -17.23 23.05 26.34
N ALA A 39 -17.62 21.82 26.04
CA ALA A 39 -16.78 20.64 26.17
C ALA A 39 -15.58 20.69 25.21
N ILE A 40 -15.80 21.04 23.94
CA ILE A 40 -14.73 21.25 22.95
C ILE A 40 -13.74 22.30 23.45
N ALA A 41 -14.22 23.44 23.97
CA ALA A 41 -13.35 24.46 24.53
C ALA A 41 -12.48 23.90 25.66
N ALA A 42 -13.09 23.22 26.64
CA ALA A 42 -12.37 22.65 27.78
C ALA A 42 -11.31 21.62 27.34
N ILE A 43 -11.61 20.79 26.35
CA ILE A 43 -10.67 19.82 25.76
C ILE A 43 -9.52 20.55 25.07
N CYS A 44 -9.79 21.55 24.22
CA CYS A 44 -8.77 22.31 23.49
C CYS A 44 -7.89 23.18 24.41
N ARG A 45 -8.36 23.55 25.60
CA ARG A 45 -7.53 24.18 26.64
C ARG A 45 -6.55 23.19 27.30
N ARG A 46 -6.84 21.90 27.22
CA ARG A 46 -6.00 20.83 27.77
C ARG A 46 -5.00 20.33 26.73
N VAL A 47 -5.47 19.86 25.58
CA VAL A 47 -4.64 19.22 24.55
C VAL A 47 -4.40 20.16 23.37
N PRO A 48 -3.19 20.20 22.77
CA PRO A 48 -2.05 19.30 23.00
C PRO A 48 -1.04 19.78 24.05
N ALA A 49 -1.32 20.86 24.80
CA ALA A 49 -0.38 21.41 25.77
C ALA A 49 -0.06 20.44 26.93
N GLU A 50 -1.05 19.63 27.31
CA GLU A 50 -0.97 18.67 28.39
C GLU A 50 -1.41 17.27 27.94
N ALA A 51 -1.05 16.24 28.71
CA ALA A 51 -1.47 14.87 28.43
C ALA A 51 -3.01 14.72 28.49
N PRO A 52 -3.62 13.97 27.56
CA PRO A 52 -5.06 13.70 27.55
C PRO A 52 -5.46 12.85 28.76
N ARG A 53 -6.68 13.03 29.25
CA ARG A 53 -7.23 12.37 30.44
C ARG A 53 -8.51 11.59 30.16
N THR A 54 -9.11 11.75 28.98
CA THR A 54 -10.36 11.10 28.56
C THR A 54 -10.21 10.57 27.14
N PHE A 55 -11.11 9.68 26.72
CA PHE A 55 -11.16 9.15 25.36
C PHE A 55 -11.30 10.27 24.32
N HIS A 56 -12.17 11.25 24.60
CA HIS A 56 -12.36 12.42 23.74
C HIS A 56 -11.10 13.31 23.70
N GLU A 57 -10.45 13.58 24.84
CA GLU A 57 -9.19 14.34 24.87
C GLU A 57 -8.07 13.63 24.07
N ALA A 58 -7.99 12.29 24.13
CA ALA A 58 -7.00 11.51 23.39
C ALA A 58 -7.22 11.57 21.87
N LEU A 59 -8.48 11.44 21.42
CA LEU A 59 -8.83 11.61 20.00
C LEU A 59 -8.53 13.03 19.50
N GLN A 60 -8.88 14.06 20.29
CA GLN A 60 -8.64 15.45 19.92
C GLN A 60 -7.14 15.80 19.93
N MET A 61 -6.36 15.20 20.85
CA MET A 61 -4.89 15.29 20.85
C MET A 61 -4.32 14.74 19.53
N TYR A 62 -4.68 13.51 19.17
CA TYR A 62 -4.26 12.92 17.89
C TYR A 62 -4.64 13.82 16.71
N TRP A 63 -5.88 14.30 16.67
CA TRP A 63 -6.34 15.14 15.57
C TRP A 63 -5.55 16.46 15.45
N PHE A 64 -5.19 17.10 16.57
CA PHE A 64 -4.32 18.29 16.52
C PHE A 64 -2.90 17.96 16.05
N VAL A 65 -2.34 16.83 16.47
CA VAL A 65 -1.02 16.39 15.99
C VAL A 65 -1.06 16.08 14.50
N HIS A 66 -2.08 15.34 14.03
CA HIS A 66 -2.30 15.05 12.61
C HIS A 66 -2.41 16.34 11.78
N LEU A 67 -3.18 17.33 12.23
CA LEU A 67 -3.26 18.61 11.54
C LEU A 67 -1.94 19.37 11.54
N GLY A 68 -1.20 19.35 12.65
CA GLY A 68 0.10 20.01 12.75
C GLY A 68 1.12 19.42 11.77
N THR A 69 1.16 18.10 11.61
CA THR A 69 2.12 17.43 10.70
C THR A 69 1.80 17.70 9.24
N ILE A 70 0.53 17.55 8.82
CA ILE A 70 0.14 17.71 7.41
C ILE A 70 0.09 19.18 6.96
N THR A 71 0.10 20.13 7.91
CA THR A 71 0.18 21.58 7.59
C THR A 71 1.59 22.13 7.69
N GLU A 72 2.49 21.47 8.42
CA GLU A 72 3.93 21.80 8.45
C GLU A 72 4.56 21.56 7.07
N LEU A 73 4.32 20.38 6.49
CA LEU A 73 4.76 20.01 5.15
C LEU A 73 3.70 19.13 4.49
N ASN A 74 3.68 19.15 3.15
CA ASN A 74 2.96 18.17 2.36
C ASN A 74 3.77 16.86 2.28
N GLY A 75 3.83 16.12 3.39
CA GLY A 75 4.41 14.79 3.46
C GLY A 75 3.55 13.76 2.74
N TRP A 76 4.14 12.64 2.30
CA TRP A 76 3.37 11.51 1.77
C TRP A 76 2.55 10.84 2.87
N ASP A 77 1.36 10.37 2.50
CA ASP A 77 0.46 9.54 3.31
C ASP A 77 -0.07 10.21 4.59
N ALA A 78 -0.19 11.54 4.55
CA ALA A 78 -0.64 12.37 5.67
C ALA A 78 0.08 11.99 6.99
N MET A 79 -0.68 11.49 7.97
CA MET A 79 -0.15 10.90 9.20
C MET A 79 -1.06 9.77 9.68
N SER A 80 -0.54 8.55 9.70
CA SER A 80 -1.23 7.38 10.27
C SER A 80 -1.11 7.34 11.81
N PRO A 81 -2.20 7.05 12.55
CA PRO A 81 -2.16 6.89 14.00
C PRO A 81 -1.56 5.55 14.47
N GLY A 82 -1.26 4.63 13.55
CA GLY A 82 -0.84 3.27 13.87
C GLY A 82 -1.98 2.46 14.50
N HIS A 83 -1.68 1.76 15.60
CA HIS A 83 -2.66 0.97 16.39
C HIS A 83 -3.55 1.87 17.26
N LEU A 84 -4.36 2.71 16.62
CA LEU A 84 -5.23 3.68 17.28
C LEU A 84 -6.17 3.01 18.30
N ASP A 85 -6.67 1.81 17.97
CA ASP A 85 -7.52 1.03 18.86
C ASP A 85 -6.80 0.67 20.17
N GLN A 86 -5.55 0.22 20.10
CA GLN A 86 -4.74 -0.08 21.28
C GLN A 86 -4.40 1.17 22.08
N HIS A 87 -4.09 2.30 21.42
CA HIS A 87 -3.81 3.57 22.10
C HIS A 87 -5.03 4.11 22.86
N LEU A 88 -6.24 3.93 22.31
CA LEU A 88 -7.48 4.42 22.90
C LEU A 88 -8.10 3.46 23.93
N GLN A 89 -7.80 2.17 23.87
CA GLN A 89 -8.39 1.16 24.76
C GLN A 89 -8.27 1.53 26.26
N PRO A 90 -7.11 1.98 26.80
CA PRO A 90 -7.02 2.37 28.20
C PRO A 90 -7.91 3.56 28.57
N PHE A 91 -8.15 4.49 27.62
CA PHE A 91 -9.04 5.63 27.85
C PHE A 91 -10.51 5.19 27.82
N TYR A 92 -10.85 4.29 26.90
CA TYR A 92 -12.19 3.70 26.80
C TYR A 92 -12.56 2.96 28.08
N ASP A 93 -11.70 2.05 28.55
CA ASP A 93 -11.97 1.23 29.75
C ASP A 93 -12.15 2.09 31.00
N ARG A 94 -11.27 3.10 31.17
CA ARG A 94 -11.33 4.02 32.32
C ARG A 94 -12.60 4.86 32.29
N ASP A 95 -12.93 5.47 31.16
CA ASP A 95 -14.07 6.40 31.07
C ASP A 95 -15.40 5.65 31.15
N LEU A 96 -15.46 4.42 30.60
CA LEU A 96 -16.59 3.51 30.75
C LEU A 96 -16.82 3.15 32.22
N ALA A 97 -15.75 2.77 32.94
CA ALA A 97 -15.83 2.46 34.37
C ALA A 97 -16.22 3.67 35.24
N ALA A 98 -15.83 4.88 34.84
CA ALA A 98 -16.20 6.12 35.51
C ALA A 98 -17.62 6.62 35.15
N GLY A 99 -18.29 5.99 34.18
CA GLY A 99 -19.59 6.42 33.66
C GLY A 99 -19.55 7.72 32.85
N GLY A 100 -18.35 8.15 32.41
CA GLY A 100 -18.15 9.35 31.58
C GLY A 100 -18.25 9.09 30.08
N LEU A 101 -18.30 7.82 29.68
CA LEU A 101 -18.40 7.35 28.30
C LEU A 101 -19.25 6.09 28.26
N ASP A 102 -20.02 5.91 27.20
CA ASP A 102 -20.60 4.63 26.84
C ASP A 102 -20.13 4.21 25.44
N ARG A 103 -20.48 2.98 25.04
CA ARG A 103 -20.04 2.40 23.77
C ARG A 103 -20.53 3.20 22.56
N GLU A 104 -21.76 3.68 22.57
CA GLU A 104 -22.34 4.43 21.44
C GLU A 104 -21.72 5.81 21.31
N HIS A 105 -21.45 6.49 22.43
CA HIS A 105 -20.74 7.75 22.41
C HIS A 105 -19.27 7.58 21.97
N ALA A 106 -18.61 6.48 22.34
CA ALA A 106 -17.28 6.15 21.80
C ALA A 106 -17.32 5.93 20.28
N LYS A 107 -18.34 5.22 19.78
CA LYS A 107 -18.58 5.04 18.34
C LYS A 107 -18.82 6.37 17.65
N GLU A 108 -19.64 7.25 18.21
CA GLU A 108 -19.92 8.58 17.67
C GLU A 108 -18.65 9.44 17.54
N LEU A 109 -17.79 9.43 18.57
CA LEU A 109 -16.52 10.16 18.54
C LEU A 109 -15.55 9.60 17.48
N LEU A 110 -15.49 8.29 17.32
CA LEU A 110 -14.73 7.66 16.24
C LEU A 110 -15.31 7.99 14.86
N SER A 111 -16.63 7.97 14.70
CA SER A 111 -17.30 8.40 13.48
C SER A 111 -16.97 9.84 13.11
N CYS A 112 -16.92 10.73 14.12
CA CYS A 112 -16.47 12.10 13.93
C CYS A 112 -15.02 12.14 13.44
N LEU A 113 -14.09 11.38 14.02
CA LEU A 113 -12.72 11.30 13.52
C LEU A 113 -12.68 10.82 12.06
N TRP A 114 -13.45 9.79 11.70
CA TRP A 114 -13.54 9.29 10.33
C TRP A 114 -13.96 10.39 9.35
N ILE A 115 -15.04 11.11 9.68
CA ILE A 115 -15.52 12.25 8.89
C ILE A 115 -14.45 13.36 8.80
N LYS A 116 -13.73 13.63 9.89
CA LYS A 116 -12.66 14.65 9.92
C LYS A 116 -11.50 14.31 8.98
N VAL A 117 -11.05 13.06 8.96
CA VAL A 117 -10.00 12.62 8.03
C VAL A 117 -10.53 12.62 6.59
N ASN A 118 -11.78 12.18 6.35
CA ASN A 118 -12.37 12.21 5.00
C ASN A 118 -12.54 13.62 4.42
N ASN A 119 -12.72 14.63 5.28
CA ASN A 119 -12.75 16.03 4.86
C ASN A 119 -11.38 16.57 4.42
N HIS A 120 -10.30 15.85 4.68
CA HIS A 120 -8.95 16.20 4.24
C HIS A 120 -8.53 15.31 3.07
N THR A 121 -8.53 15.90 1.87
CA THR A 121 -8.00 15.23 0.68
C THR A 121 -6.51 15.49 0.55
N ALA A 122 -5.79 14.56 -0.08
CA ALA A 122 -4.42 14.80 -0.50
C ALA A 122 -4.31 16.12 -1.28
N PRO A 123 -3.30 16.98 -0.99
CA PRO A 123 -3.12 18.22 -1.73
C PRO A 123 -2.95 17.99 -3.25
N PRO A 124 -3.31 18.96 -4.10
CA PRO A 124 -3.31 18.76 -5.55
C PRO A 124 -1.96 18.29 -6.11
N LYS A 125 -2.00 17.19 -6.88
CA LYS A 125 -0.85 16.60 -7.57
C LYS A 125 -0.87 16.97 -9.05
N VAL A 126 0.29 17.11 -9.68
CA VAL A 126 0.42 17.38 -11.13
C VAL A 126 1.49 16.49 -11.77
N GLY A 127 1.50 16.39 -13.09
CA GLY A 127 2.56 15.72 -13.84
C GLY A 127 2.66 14.22 -13.54
N VAL A 128 3.87 13.74 -13.22
CA VAL A 128 4.12 12.32 -12.90
C VAL A 128 3.49 11.95 -11.56
N THR A 129 3.50 12.86 -10.57
CA THR A 129 2.92 12.62 -9.24
C THR A 129 1.42 12.31 -9.30
N ALA A 130 0.67 13.00 -10.16
CA ALA A 130 -0.74 12.71 -10.38
C ALA A 130 -0.98 11.37 -11.11
N LYS A 131 0.02 10.87 -11.85
CA LYS A 131 -0.09 9.59 -12.58
C LYS A 131 0.26 8.41 -11.69
N GLU A 132 1.19 8.58 -10.75
CA GLU A 132 1.57 7.53 -9.79
C GLU A 132 0.65 7.46 -8.56
N SER A 133 -0.04 8.56 -8.22
CA SER A 133 -1.02 8.65 -7.14
C SER A 133 -2.23 9.52 -7.54
N GLY A 134 -3.01 9.03 -8.49
CA GLY A 134 -4.17 9.73 -9.07
C GLY A 134 -5.42 9.63 -8.20
N THR A 135 -5.38 10.14 -6.97
CA THR A 135 -6.49 10.04 -6.01
C THR A 135 -6.51 11.22 -5.03
N TYR A 136 -7.70 11.52 -4.50
CA TYR A 136 -7.91 12.42 -3.36
C TYR A 136 -7.63 11.75 -2.00
N ASN A 137 -7.53 10.42 -1.96
CA ASN A 137 -7.12 9.69 -0.77
C ASN A 137 -5.67 10.04 -0.40
N ASP A 138 -5.42 10.33 0.89
CA ASP A 138 -4.10 10.68 1.43
C ASP A 138 -3.56 9.62 2.39
N PHE A 139 -4.04 8.38 2.26
CA PHE A 139 -3.42 7.18 2.82
C PHE A 139 -3.23 7.17 4.35
N THR A 140 -4.09 7.88 5.09
CA THR A 140 -4.16 7.79 6.55
C THR A 140 -4.67 6.41 6.96
N GLN A 141 -3.74 5.50 7.29
CA GLN A 141 -4.04 4.10 7.61
C GLN A 141 -4.17 3.87 9.12
N ILE A 142 -5.26 3.23 9.53
CA ILE A 142 -5.51 2.83 10.92
C ILE A 142 -5.34 1.33 11.03
N ASN A 143 -4.42 0.89 11.88
CA ASN A 143 -4.16 -0.52 12.14
C ASN A 143 -5.06 -0.97 13.30
N LEU A 144 -5.84 -2.03 13.09
CA LEU A 144 -6.74 -2.59 14.09
C LEU A 144 -6.30 -4.02 14.46
N GLY A 145 -6.25 -4.33 15.75
CA GLY A 145 -5.81 -5.63 16.27
C GLY A 145 -4.29 -5.73 16.36
N GLY A 146 -3.69 -6.75 15.75
CA GLY A 146 -2.25 -6.99 15.80
C GLY A 146 -1.77 -7.58 17.12
N LEU A 147 -0.54 -7.21 17.52
CA LEU A 147 0.10 -7.66 18.75
C LEU A 147 0.35 -6.47 19.69
N ARG A 148 0.40 -6.77 20.99
CA ARG A 148 0.88 -5.85 22.02
C ARG A 148 2.42 -5.90 22.13
N PRO A 149 3.07 -4.95 22.84
CA PRO A 149 4.53 -4.95 23.00
C PRO A 149 5.09 -6.27 23.57
N ASP A 150 4.33 -6.93 24.45
CA ASP A 150 4.68 -8.23 25.05
C ASP A 150 4.45 -9.43 24.11
N GLY A 151 3.81 -9.23 22.96
CA GLY A 151 3.48 -10.25 21.97
C GLY A 151 2.14 -10.96 22.20
N SER A 152 1.32 -10.47 23.13
CA SER A 152 -0.06 -10.92 23.31
C SER A 152 -1.01 -10.27 22.28
N ASP A 153 -2.25 -10.75 22.21
CA ASP A 153 -3.28 -10.27 21.29
C ASP A 153 -3.62 -8.79 21.53
N GLY A 154 -3.58 -7.98 20.47
CA GLY A 154 -3.90 -6.55 20.48
C GLY A 154 -5.40 -6.23 20.41
N VAL A 155 -6.25 -7.19 20.04
CA VAL A 155 -7.69 -6.94 19.82
C VAL A 155 -8.41 -6.54 21.11
N GLY A 156 -9.14 -5.42 21.05
CA GLY A 156 -9.99 -4.90 22.13
C GLY A 156 -11.38 -4.51 21.65
N GLU A 157 -12.19 -3.92 22.54
CA GLU A 157 -13.54 -3.45 22.19
C GLU A 157 -13.49 -2.30 21.18
N VAL A 158 -12.49 -1.42 21.30
CA VAL A 158 -12.30 -0.31 20.35
C VAL A 158 -12.02 -0.82 18.93
N SER A 159 -11.36 -1.98 18.78
CA SER A 159 -11.14 -2.62 17.49
C SER A 159 -12.46 -3.01 16.80
N TYR A 160 -13.45 -3.50 17.56
CA TYR A 160 -14.77 -3.84 17.03
C TYR A 160 -15.60 -2.59 16.70
N ILE A 161 -15.57 -1.58 17.58
CA ILE A 161 -16.24 -0.30 17.32
C ILE A 161 -15.70 0.33 16.02
N ALA A 162 -14.39 0.31 15.80
CA ALA A 162 -13.80 0.86 14.57
C ALA A 162 -14.22 0.10 13.30
N LEU A 163 -14.41 -1.23 13.37
CA LEU A 163 -14.95 -2.01 12.26
C LEU A 163 -16.42 -1.65 11.99
N GLU A 164 -17.22 -1.43 13.03
CA GLU A 164 -18.61 -0.96 12.90
C GLU A 164 -18.68 0.44 12.28
N VAL A 165 -17.82 1.37 12.70
CA VAL A 165 -17.72 2.70 12.07
C VAL A 165 -17.40 2.60 10.58
N ALA A 166 -16.48 1.70 10.19
CA ALA A 166 -16.17 1.48 8.78
C ALA A 166 -17.37 0.95 8.00
N ASP A 167 -18.09 -0.05 8.55
CA ASP A 167 -19.30 -0.67 7.97
C ASP A 167 -20.50 0.29 7.91
N GLU A 168 -20.60 1.25 8.82
CA GLU A 168 -21.70 2.22 8.83
C GLU A 168 -21.43 3.41 7.89
N LEU A 169 -20.19 3.91 7.84
CA LEU A 169 -19.89 5.18 7.17
C LEU A 169 -19.51 5.04 5.69
N HIS A 170 -18.87 3.94 5.29
CA HIS A 170 -18.43 3.70 3.90
C HIS A 170 -17.69 4.90 3.26
N LEU A 171 -16.82 5.54 4.03
CA LEU A 171 -16.04 6.69 3.57
C LEU A 171 -14.76 6.27 2.86
N LEU A 172 -14.23 7.16 2.03
CA LEU A 172 -12.96 6.98 1.33
C LEU A 172 -11.78 6.87 2.32
N GLN A 173 -11.84 7.66 3.39
CA GLN A 173 -10.80 7.78 4.42
C GLN A 173 -11.42 7.86 5.83
N PRO A 174 -10.65 7.57 6.89
CA PRO A 174 -9.33 6.92 6.90
C PRO A 174 -9.39 5.50 6.34
N GLN A 175 -8.23 4.88 6.15
CA GLN A 175 -8.13 3.51 5.65
C GLN A 175 -8.04 2.51 6.81
N PRO A 176 -9.12 1.82 7.20
CA PRO A 176 -9.01 0.79 8.22
C PRO A 176 -8.31 -0.44 7.65
N SER A 177 -7.44 -1.02 8.46
CA SER A 177 -6.71 -2.25 8.18
C SER A 177 -6.75 -3.15 9.40
N VAL A 178 -6.83 -4.46 9.20
CA VAL A 178 -6.82 -5.45 10.27
C VAL A 178 -5.51 -6.23 10.25
N HIS A 179 -4.90 -6.32 11.42
CA HIS A 179 -3.61 -6.95 11.64
C HIS A 179 -3.85 -8.31 12.30
N ILE A 180 -3.58 -9.37 11.54
CA ILE A 180 -3.87 -10.76 11.91
C ILE A 180 -2.55 -11.45 12.23
N SER A 181 -2.41 -11.90 13.47
CA SER A 181 -1.32 -12.75 13.95
C SER A 181 -1.82 -14.16 14.24
N SER A 182 -0.91 -15.09 14.49
CA SER A 182 -1.19 -16.41 15.09
C SER A 182 -1.92 -16.34 16.44
N ARG A 183 -1.95 -15.17 17.11
CA ARG A 183 -2.67 -14.93 18.37
C ARG A 183 -4.07 -14.33 18.19
N THR A 184 -4.36 -13.76 17.02
CA THR A 184 -5.63 -13.07 16.77
C THR A 184 -6.82 -14.04 16.89
N PRO A 185 -7.90 -13.68 17.60
CA PRO A 185 -9.10 -14.49 17.71
C PRO A 185 -9.84 -14.63 16.37
N GLU A 186 -10.33 -15.83 16.07
CA GLU A 186 -11.13 -16.08 14.84
C GLU A 186 -12.37 -15.18 14.73
N ARG A 187 -12.98 -14.84 15.87
CA ARG A 187 -14.13 -13.91 15.91
C ARG A 187 -13.80 -12.51 15.36
N PHE A 188 -12.56 -12.04 15.49
CA PHE A 188 -12.15 -10.74 14.96
C PHE A 188 -11.93 -10.81 13.45
N LEU A 189 -11.24 -11.85 12.96
CA LEU A 189 -11.09 -12.11 11.53
C LEU A 189 -12.45 -12.26 10.85
N LYS A 190 -13.40 -12.97 11.48
CA LYS A 190 -14.77 -13.11 10.97
C LYS A 190 -15.54 -11.79 10.97
N ALA A 191 -15.35 -10.93 11.97
CA ALA A 191 -15.93 -9.58 11.98
C ALA A 191 -15.38 -8.75 10.81
N ALA A 192 -14.06 -8.75 10.60
CA ALA A 192 -13.45 -8.08 9.45
C ALA A 192 -13.97 -8.62 8.11
N ALA A 193 -14.16 -9.93 7.99
CA ALA A 193 -14.73 -10.56 6.79
C ALA A 193 -16.16 -10.10 6.50
N ARG A 194 -16.99 -9.81 7.53
CA ARG A 194 -18.33 -9.22 7.34
C ARG A 194 -18.27 -7.81 6.75
N VAL A 195 -17.26 -7.05 7.12
CA VAL A 195 -17.03 -5.71 6.59
C VAL A 195 -16.52 -5.80 5.14
N ILE A 196 -15.55 -6.68 4.87
CA ILE A 196 -15.00 -6.95 3.53
C ILE A 196 -16.09 -7.32 2.53
N ARG A 197 -17.07 -8.16 2.92
CA ARG A 197 -18.11 -8.66 2.00
C ARG A 197 -19.01 -7.55 1.43
N GLN A 198 -19.06 -6.37 2.06
CA GLN A 198 -19.83 -5.24 1.57
C GLN A 198 -19.26 -4.64 0.27
N GLY A 199 -18.00 -4.95 -0.05
CA GLY A 199 -17.43 -4.70 -1.38
C GLY A 199 -16.82 -3.32 -1.62
N TYR A 200 -16.74 -2.45 -0.60
CA TYR A 200 -16.09 -1.14 -0.72
C TYR A 200 -14.55 -1.17 -0.51
N GLY A 201 -13.97 -2.36 -0.38
CA GLY A 201 -12.52 -2.60 -0.41
C GLY A 201 -11.79 -2.51 0.93
N TYR A 202 -12.49 -2.24 2.03
CA TYR A 202 -11.92 -2.23 3.38
C TYR A 202 -12.57 -3.28 4.29
N PRO A 203 -11.91 -3.66 5.40
CA PRO A 203 -10.51 -3.39 5.72
C PRO A 203 -9.53 -4.18 4.84
N SER A 204 -8.31 -3.65 4.68
CA SER A 204 -7.18 -4.45 4.19
C SER A 204 -6.67 -5.39 5.27
N VAL A 205 -6.05 -6.51 4.90
CA VAL A 205 -5.65 -7.54 5.85
C VAL A 205 -4.13 -7.73 5.80
N PHE A 206 -3.48 -7.61 6.95
CA PHE A 206 -2.02 -7.73 7.09
C PHE A 206 -1.63 -8.87 8.03
N ASN A 207 -0.55 -9.56 7.70
CA ASN A 207 0.05 -10.59 8.52
C ASN A 207 0.99 -9.97 9.55
N THR A 208 0.54 -9.86 10.79
CA THR A 208 1.34 -9.25 11.86
C THR A 208 2.62 -10.03 12.14
N ASP A 209 2.59 -11.35 12.01
CA ASP A 209 3.76 -12.18 12.27
C ASP A 209 4.85 -11.92 11.20
N ALA A 210 4.48 -11.76 9.93
CA ALA A 210 5.40 -11.38 8.86
C ALA A 210 5.93 -9.94 9.04
N VAL A 211 5.04 -8.97 9.33
CA VAL A 211 5.42 -7.57 9.57
C VAL A 211 6.45 -7.43 10.69
N VAL A 212 6.30 -8.18 11.79
CA VAL A 212 7.29 -8.19 12.88
C VAL A 212 8.63 -8.74 12.39
N MET A 213 8.62 -9.84 11.62
CA MET A 213 9.84 -10.44 11.08
C MET A 213 10.55 -9.52 10.07
N GLU A 214 9.79 -8.84 9.20
CA GLU A 214 10.28 -7.86 8.24
C GLU A 214 11.01 -6.71 8.94
N GLN A 215 10.40 -6.15 10.00
CA GLN A 215 11.03 -5.09 10.78
C GLN A 215 12.27 -5.58 11.54
N MET A 216 12.20 -6.75 12.19
CA MET A 216 13.35 -7.30 12.91
C MET A 216 14.53 -7.57 11.98
N ARG A 217 14.27 -8.06 10.76
CA ARG A 217 15.28 -8.30 9.73
C ARG A 217 16.10 -7.05 9.43
N VAL A 218 15.46 -5.87 9.43
CA VAL A 218 16.11 -4.58 9.16
C VAL A 218 16.53 -3.84 10.44
N GLY A 219 16.75 -4.57 11.53
CA GLY A 219 17.45 -4.08 12.72
C GLY A 219 16.56 -3.54 13.85
N LYS A 220 15.24 -3.67 13.75
CA LYS A 220 14.33 -3.24 14.83
C LYS A 220 14.39 -4.22 16.00
N THR A 221 14.26 -3.71 17.22
CA THR A 221 14.03 -4.58 18.38
C THR A 221 12.68 -5.29 18.25
N VAL A 222 12.54 -6.45 18.89
CA VAL A 222 11.27 -7.20 18.89
C VAL A 222 10.11 -6.38 19.44
N THR A 223 10.35 -5.55 20.46
CA THR A 223 9.32 -4.71 21.07
C THR A 223 8.89 -3.60 20.10
N ASP A 224 9.85 -2.88 19.50
CA ASP A 224 9.54 -1.82 18.54
C ASP A 224 8.83 -2.40 17.29
N ALA A 225 9.21 -3.61 16.86
CA ALA A 225 8.57 -4.30 15.75
C ALA A 225 7.12 -4.71 16.04
N ARG A 226 6.82 -5.15 17.27
CA ARG A 226 5.45 -5.51 17.71
C ARG A 226 4.54 -4.29 17.83
N GLU A 227 5.09 -3.17 18.27
CA GLU A 227 4.38 -1.89 18.32
C GLU A 227 4.22 -1.24 16.95
N GLY A 228 5.05 -1.63 15.98
CA GLY A 228 4.95 -1.21 14.60
C GLY A 228 3.78 -1.88 13.86
N GLY A 229 3.74 -1.65 12.55
CA GLY A 229 2.66 -2.14 11.71
C GLY A 229 2.88 -1.74 10.27
N THR A 230 1.79 -1.40 9.57
CA THR A 230 1.85 -0.84 8.22
C THR A 230 1.25 0.56 8.16
N SER A 231 1.78 1.41 7.28
CA SER A 231 1.16 2.71 6.96
C SER A 231 1.02 2.87 5.45
N GLY A 232 0.41 3.99 5.03
CA GLY A 232 0.26 4.29 3.61
C GLY A 232 -0.62 3.25 2.93
N CYS A 233 -0.01 2.47 2.04
CA CYS A 233 -0.64 1.34 1.37
C CYS A 233 -0.40 0.04 2.14
N ILE A 234 0.87 -0.41 2.19
CA ILE A 234 1.30 -1.73 2.69
C ILE A 234 2.66 -1.69 3.41
N GLU A 235 3.25 -0.51 3.57
CA GLU A 235 4.65 -0.31 3.96
C GLU A 235 4.85 -0.63 5.44
N THR A 236 5.81 -1.50 5.77
CA THR A 236 6.13 -1.80 7.17
C THR A 236 6.97 -0.72 7.82
N GLY A 237 6.66 -0.39 9.07
CA GLY A 237 7.49 0.55 9.84
C GLY A 237 7.30 0.44 11.35
N ALA A 238 8.35 0.84 12.08
CA ALA A 238 8.29 0.99 13.54
C ALA A 238 7.65 2.34 13.90
N PHE A 239 6.34 2.32 14.19
CA PHE A 239 5.55 3.52 14.42
C PHE A 239 6.11 4.41 15.53
N GLY A 240 6.16 5.72 15.22
CA GLY A 240 6.69 6.74 16.10
C GLY A 240 8.21 6.70 16.28
N LYS A 241 8.94 5.79 15.61
CA LYS A 241 10.36 5.53 15.85
C LYS A 241 11.21 5.47 14.58
N GLU A 242 10.59 5.55 13.40
CA GLU A 242 11.28 5.32 12.14
C GLU A 242 10.96 6.39 11.08
N ALA A 243 11.97 6.76 10.30
CA ALA A 243 11.78 7.34 8.98
C ALA A 243 12.02 6.27 7.90
N TYR A 244 10.94 5.73 7.34
CA TYR A 244 10.95 4.73 6.27
C TYR A 244 10.51 5.36 4.94
N ILE A 245 11.47 5.92 4.20
CA ILE A 245 11.20 6.81 3.07
C ILE A 245 11.06 6.03 1.77
N LEU A 246 9.90 6.12 1.14
CA LEU A 246 9.67 5.68 -0.23
C LEU A 246 10.28 6.67 -1.23
N THR A 247 11.10 6.18 -2.15
CA THR A 247 11.87 7.04 -3.07
C THR A 247 11.35 7.04 -4.51
N GLY A 248 10.21 6.40 -4.75
CA GLY A 248 9.53 6.33 -6.04
C GLY A 248 9.75 5.00 -6.75
N TYR A 249 8.86 4.74 -7.70
CA TYR A 249 8.67 3.43 -8.30
C TYR A 249 9.74 3.06 -9.35
N LEU A 250 9.96 1.75 -9.53
CA LEU A 250 10.83 1.15 -10.53
C LEU A 250 9.98 0.29 -11.49
N ASN A 251 10.01 0.62 -12.77
CA ASN A 251 9.30 -0.15 -13.81
C ASN A 251 10.16 -1.35 -14.25
N VAL A 252 9.90 -2.52 -13.67
CA VAL A 252 10.67 -3.74 -13.96
C VAL A 252 10.40 -4.28 -15.38
N PRO A 253 9.15 -4.33 -15.88
CA PRO A 253 8.88 -4.71 -17.28
C PRO A 253 9.59 -3.83 -18.32
N LYS A 254 9.72 -2.53 -18.08
CA LYS A 254 10.44 -1.60 -18.98
C LYS A 254 11.93 -1.92 -19.05
N ILE A 255 12.53 -2.40 -17.97
CA ILE A 255 13.93 -2.86 -17.97
C ILE A 255 14.08 -4.06 -18.92
N LEU A 256 13.12 -4.98 -18.94
CA LEU A 256 13.10 -6.08 -19.90
C LEU A 256 12.90 -5.58 -21.34
N GLU A 257 11.98 -4.64 -21.59
CA GLU A 257 11.80 -4.06 -22.93
C GLU A 257 13.09 -3.40 -23.45
N VAL A 258 13.76 -2.62 -22.61
CA VAL A 258 15.05 -1.99 -22.93
C VAL A 258 16.13 -3.05 -23.17
N THR A 259 16.11 -4.16 -22.42
CA THR A 259 17.00 -5.32 -22.67
C THR A 259 16.78 -5.91 -24.06
N LEU A 260 15.52 -6.13 -24.44
CA LEU A 260 15.10 -6.67 -25.74
C LEU A 260 15.34 -5.68 -26.90
N ASN A 261 15.75 -4.45 -26.60
CA ASN A 261 16.09 -3.42 -27.58
C ASN A 261 17.51 -2.88 -27.38
N ASN A 262 18.40 -3.69 -26.77
CA ASN A 262 19.83 -3.39 -26.62
C ASN A 262 20.11 -2.01 -25.96
N GLY A 263 19.31 -1.64 -24.96
CA GLY A 263 19.44 -0.38 -24.23
C GLY A 263 18.67 0.80 -24.81
N VAL A 264 18.03 0.64 -25.96
CA VAL A 264 17.16 1.65 -26.57
C VAL A 264 15.74 1.51 -26.03
N ASP A 265 15.12 2.62 -25.65
CA ASP A 265 13.70 2.68 -25.37
C ASP A 265 12.92 2.84 -26.69
N PRO A 266 12.09 1.87 -27.10
CA PRO A 266 11.32 1.95 -28.35
C PRO A 266 10.35 3.13 -28.41
N LEU A 267 9.87 3.60 -27.26
CA LEU A 267 8.90 4.70 -27.20
C LEU A 267 9.55 6.04 -27.55
N THR A 268 10.80 6.25 -27.13
CA THR A 268 11.51 7.52 -27.30
C THR A 268 12.60 7.48 -28.36
N GLY A 269 13.02 6.28 -28.79
CA GLY A 269 14.15 6.05 -29.69
C GLY A 269 15.51 6.39 -29.08
N LYS A 270 15.59 6.64 -27.76
CA LYS A 270 16.82 7.06 -27.07
C LYS A 270 17.50 5.88 -26.41
N GLN A 271 18.83 5.91 -26.36
CA GLN A 271 19.61 5.04 -25.51
C GLN A 271 19.39 5.43 -24.03
N VAL A 272 18.64 4.62 -23.30
CA VAL A 272 18.33 4.85 -21.88
C VAL A 272 19.02 3.86 -20.95
N GLY A 273 19.47 2.72 -21.50
CA GLY A 273 20.19 1.66 -20.78
C GLY A 273 21.52 1.29 -21.43
N LEU A 274 22.11 0.20 -20.97
CA LEU A 274 23.36 -0.36 -21.48
C LEU A 274 23.15 -1.02 -22.86
N ALA A 275 24.16 -1.02 -23.72
CA ALA A 275 24.17 -1.88 -24.90
C ALA A 275 24.53 -3.32 -24.52
N THR A 276 23.54 -4.09 -24.06
CA THR A 276 23.72 -5.45 -23.53
C THR A 276 23.89 -6.56 -24.58
N GLY A 277 23.85 -6.23 -25.86
CA GLY A 277 23.89 -7.15 -26.99
C GLY A 277 22.55 -7.23 -27.72
N ASP A 278 22.58 -7.64 -28.99
CA ASP A 278 21.37 -7.93 -29.78
C ASP A 278 20.71 -9.21 -29.23
N PRO A 279 19.44 -9.18 -28.80
CA PRO A 279 18.76 -10.36 -28.27
C PRO A 279 18.71 -11.55 -29.22
N ARG A 280 18.81 -11.30 -30.54
CA ARG A 280 18.88 -12.35 -31.57
C ARG A 280 20.14 -13.20 -31.45
N SER A 281 21.19 -12.68 -30.79
CA SER A 281 22.48 -13.35 -30.62
C SER A 281 22.59 -14.18 -29.34
N PHE A 282 21.65 -14.05 -28.39
CA PHE A 282 21.68 -14.81 -27.15
C PHE A 282 21.31 -16.27 -27.42
N ALA A 283 22.26 -17.18 -27.21
CA ALA A 283 22.10 -18.61 -27.48
C ALA A 283 21.27 -19.32 -26.41
N THR A 284 21.24 -18.78 -25.19
CA THR A 284 20.55 -19.37 -24.05
C THR A 284 19.68 -18.36 -23.32
N PHE A 285 18.66 -18.85 -22.60
CA PHE A 285 17.83 -18.01 -21.74
C PHE A 285 18.66 -17.32 -20.64
N ASP A 286 19.72 -17.97 -20.15
CA ASP A 286 20.57 -17.40 -19.12
C ASP A 286 21.40 -16.21 -19.62
N GLU A 287 21.81 -16.20 -20.89
CA GLU A 287 22.46 -15.04 -21.51
C GLU A 287 21.51 -13.83 -21.60
N LEU A 288 20.26 -14.07 -22.02
CA LEU A 288 19.20 -13.05 -22.00
C LEU A 288 18.96 -12.53 -20.57
N TYR A 289 18.82 -13.45 -19.60
CA TYR A 289 18.58 -13.08 -18.21
C TYR A 289 19.76 -12.29 -17.63
N ALA A 290 21.00 -12.66 -17.97
CA ALA A 290 22.19 -11.91 -17.58
C ALA A 290 22.20 -10.50 -18.19
N ALA A 291 21.74 -10.33 -19.44
CA ALA A 291 21.55 -9.02 -20.03
C ALA A 291 20.51 -8.18 -19.25
N PHE A 292 19.37 -8.78 -18.89
CA PHE A 292 18.36 -8.12 -18.05
C PHE A 292 18.91 -7.72 -16.67
N ALA A 293 19.65 -8.60 -16.00
CA ALA A 293 20.25 -8.32 -14.70
C ALA A 293 21.25 -7.16 -14.75
N ARG A 294 22.05 -7.03 -15.83
CA ARG A 294 22.94 -5.88 -16.02
C ARG A 294 22.17 -4.57 -16.23
N GLN A 295 21.06 -4.59 -16.96
CA GLN A 295 20.20 -3.41 -17.09
C GLN A 295 19.59 -3.01 -15.75
N LEU A 296 19.14 -3.99 -14.97
CA LEU A 296 18.59 -3.76 -13.63
C LEU A 296 19.63 -3.09 -12.72
N ASP A 297 20.86 -3.61 -12.66
CA ASP A 297 21.94 -3.02 -11.86
C ASP A 297 22.25 -1.57 -12.26
N TYR A 298 22.36 -1.31 -13.57
CA TYR A 298 22.58 0.04 -14.09
C TYR A 298 21.47 1.03 -13.68
N VAL A 299 20.20 0.64 -13.83
CA VAL A 299 19.06 1.50 -13.50
C VAL A 299 18.97 1.74 -11.99
N VAL A 300 19.19 0.72 -11.17
CA VAL A 300 19.17 0.85 -9.71
C VAL A 300 20.33 1.72 -9.21
N ASP A 301 21.54 1.57 -9.76
CA ASP A 301 22.67 2.45 -9.43
C ASP A 301 22.35 3.92 -9.72
N LEU A 302 21.83 4.21 -10.91
CA LEU A 302 21.41 5.56 -11.28
C LEU A 302 20.35 6.09 -10.31
N LYS A 303 19.33 5.28 -9.99
CA LYS A 303 18.27 5.67 -9.06
C LYS A 303 18.80 5.98 -7.67
N VAL A 304 19.68 5.15 -7.12
CA VAL A 304 20.28 5.36 -5.79
C VAL A 304 21.12 6.64 -5.74
N ARG A 305 21.92 6.93 -6.77
CA ARG A 305 22.69 8.18 -6.85
C ARG A 305 21.79 9.42 -6.85
N VAL A 306 20.71 9.40 -7.62
CA VAL A 306 19.73 10.50 -7.68
C VAL A 306 18.98 10.62 -6.35
N ASN A 307 18.53 9.50 -5.78
CA ASN A 307 17.83 9.49 -4.50
C ASN A 307 18.70 10.06 -3.36
N ASN A 308 19.99 9.71 -3.31
CA ASN A 308 20.91 10.23 -2.30
C ASN A 308 21.12 11.75 -2.42
N TYR A 309 21.11 12.29 -3.64
CA TYR A 309 21.10 13.74 -3.85
C TYR A 309 19.80 14.37 -3.32
N ILE A 310 18.64 13.82 -3.70
CA ILE A 310 17.33 14.31 -3.27
C ILE A 310 17.18 14.26 -1.75
N GLU A 311 17.62 13.18 -1.11
CA GLU A 311 17.59 13.00 0.35
C GLU A 311 18.33 14.12 1.09
N ARG A 312 19.46 14.60 0.55
CA ARG A 312 20.19 15.74 1.12
C ARG A 312 19.56 17.09 0.81
N MET A 313 18.83 17.21 -0.30
CA MET A 313 18.02 18.41 -0.58
C MET A 313 16.86 18.52 0.41
N TYR A 314 16.12 17.44 0.67
CA TYR A 314 15.03 17.44 1.65
C TYR A 314 15.53 17.79 3.06
N ALA A 315 16.55 17.09 3.55
CA ALA A 315 17.13 17.36 4.88
C ALA A 315 17.56 18.82 5.06
N LYS A 316 18.05 19.47 3.99
CA LYS A 316 18.53 20.86 4.04
C LYS A 316 17.44 21.90 3.89
N TYR A 317 16.47 21.67 2.98
CA TYR A 317 15.53 22.70 2.54
C TYR A 317 14.10 22.49 3.05
N SER A 318 13.79 21.33 3.60
CA SER A 318 12.45 20.99 4.10
C SER A 318 12.52 20.20 5.41
N PRO A 319 13.18 20.72 6.46
CA PRO A 319 13.13 20.10 7.78
C PRO A 319 11.70 20.12 8.33
N ALA A 320 11.35 19.11 9.13
CA ALA A 320 10.04 18.91 9.73
C ALA A 320 10.14 18.97 11.28
N PRO A 321 10.33 20.16 11.87
CA PRO A 321 10.57 20.29 13.30
C PRO A 321 9.39 19.83 14.18
N PHE A 322 8.14 20.01 13.75
CA PHE A 322 6.96 19.54 14.48
C PHE A 322 6.84 18.02 14.41
N LEU A 323 6.99 17.42 13.22
CA LEU A 323 7.06 15.96 13.10
C LEU A 323 8.18 15.40 13.98
N SER A 324 9.35 16.06 14.00
CA SER A 324 10.48 15.64 14.83
C SER A 324 10.18 15.66 16.34
N VAL A 325 9.27 16.49 16.83
CA VAL A 325 8.88 16.51 18.25
C VAL A 325 8.14 15.23 18.64
N VAL A 326 7.34 14.68 17.73
CA VAL A 326 6.45 13.53 18.01
C VAL A 326 7.05 12.19 17.57
N ILE A 327 8.31 12.18 17.14
CA ILE A 327 9.05 10.98 16.75
C ILE A 327 10.21 10.74 17.72
N HIS A 328 10.32 9.50 18.21
CA HIS A 328 11.33 9.09 19.18
C HIS A 328 12.76 9.37 18.69
N ASP A 329 13.59 9.75 19.66
CA ASP A 329 15.03 9.98 19.56
C ASP A 329 15.44 11.22 18.74
N CYS A 330 14.54 11.88 18.01
CA CYS A 330 14.82 13.14 17.31
C CYS A 330 15.24 14.26 18.27
N ILE A 331 14.49 14.46 19.36
CA ILE A 331 14.79 15.46 20.41
C ILE A 331 16.12 15.12 21.10
N GLU A 332 16.29 13.87 21.52
CA GLU A 332 17.50 13.41 22.24
C GLU A 332 18.76 13.61 21.39
N LYS A 333 18.70 13.29 20.09
CA LYS A 333 19.82 13.49 19.16
C LYS A 333 19.97 14.94 18.71
N GLY A 334 18.97 15.80 18.95
CA GLY A 334 18.93 17.16 18.41
C GLY A 334 18.95 17.19 16.88
N ARG A 335 18.29 16.22 16.23
CA ARG A 335 18.28 16.04 14.76
C ARG A 335 16.87 15.93 14.22
N ASP A 336 16.69 16.48 13.02
CA ASP A 336 15.43 16.48 12.28
C ASP A 336 15.05 15.07 11.76
N TYR A 337 13.76 14.83 11.59
CA TYR A 337 13.19 13.60 11.04
C TYR A 337 13.84 13.20 9.71
N TYR A 338 14.00 14.12 8.76
CA TYR A 338 14.59 13.85 7.44
C TYR A 338 16.12 13.78 7.44
N ASP A 339 16.77 14.09 8.57
CA ASP A 339 18.24 14.04 8.73
C ASP A 339 18.71 13.05 9.80
N GLY A 340 18.04 11.89 9.87
CA GLY A 340 18.49 10.78 10.73
C GLY A 340 18.17 10.95 12.21
N GLY A 341 17.22 11.83 12.56
CA GLY A 341 16.69 11.97 13.91
C GLY A 341 16.06 10.68 14.48
N PRO A 342 15.17 9.98 13.76
CA PRO A 342 14.43 8.86 14.31
C PRO A 342 15.35 7.71 14.73
N ARG A 343 14.89 6.83 15.62
CA ARG A 343 15.62 5.64 16.05
C ARG A 343 16.11 4.81 14.88
N TYR A 344 15.19 4.54 13.95
CA TYR A 344 15.43 3.75 12.75
C TYR A 344 15.30 4.63 11.51
N ASN A 345 16.10 4.34 10.49
CA ASN A 345 16.08 5.06 9.23
C ASN A 345 16.24 4.06 8.10
N THR A 346 15.29 4.00 7.18
CA THR A 346 15.31 3.10 6.03
C THR A 346 14.83 3.84 4.79
N ASN A 347 15.29 3.39 3.62
CA ASN A 347 14.80 3.90 2.35
C ASN A 347 14.32 2.73 1.50
N TYR A 348 13.28 2.95 0.71
CA TYR A 348 12.68 1.92 -0.12
C TYR A 348 12.63 2.35 -1.59
N ILE A 349 12.85 1.38 -2.47
CA ILE A 349 12.52 1.48 -3.89
C ILE A 349 11.34 0.55 -4.14
N GLN A 350 10.22 1.12 -4.56
CA GLN A 350 9.01 0.34 -4.86
C GLN A 350 9.11 -0.25 -6.26
N CYS A 351 9.06 -1.58 -6.40
CA CYS A 351 9.16 -2.26 -7.67
C CYS A 351 7.77 -2.67 -8.18
N CYS A 352 7.49 -2.38 -9.46
CA CYS A 352 6.22 -2.67 -10.12
C CYS A 352 6.34 -3.76 -11.18
N GLY A 353 5.22 -4.42 -11.50
CA GLY A 353 5.11 -5.25 -12.70
C GLY A 353 5.72 -6.64 -12.59
N ILE A 354 5.80 -7.23 -11.37
CA ILE A 354 6.43 -8.54 -11.16
C ILE A 354 5.72 -9.67 -11.92
N GLY A 355 4.39 -9.66 -12.01
CA GLY A 355 3.62 -10.63 -12.80
C GLY A 355 3.94 -10.47 -14.28
N THR A 356 3.86 -9.25 -14.80
CA THR A 356 4.13 -8.97 -16.23
C THR A 356 5.54 -9.36 -16.67
N VAL A 357 6.57 -9.04 -15.88
CA VAL A 357 7.95 -9.40 -16.23
C VAL A 357 8.18 -10.91 -16.09
N THR A 358 7.62 -11.57 -15.06
CA THR A 358 7.73 -13.01 -14.87
C THR A 358 7.12 -13.76 -16.04
N ASP A 359 5.88 -13.42 -16.40
CA ASP A 359 5.15 -14.08 -17.48
C ASP A 359 5.83 -13.85 -18.83
N SER A 360 6.45 -12.68 -19.01
CA SER A 360 7.21 -12.36 -20.22
C SER A 360 8.49 -13.20 -20.32
N LEU A 361 9.22 -13.36 -19.22
CA LEU A 361 10.38 -14.24 -19.15
C LEU A 361 9.99 -15.70 -19.32
N SER A 362 8.84 -16.12 -18.77
CA SER A 362 8.30 -17.47 -18.95
C SER A 362 7.96 -17.75 -20.41
N ALA A 363 7.36 -16.78 -21.12
CA ALA A 363 7.06 -16.90 -22.53
C ALA A 363 8.33 -17.01 -23.40
N LEU A 364 9.33 -16.17 -23.11
CA LEU A 364 10.64 -16.23 -23.76
C LEU A 364 11.31 -17.58 -23.53
N LYS A 365 11.40 -18.02 -22.27
CA LYS A 365 12.01 -19.31 -21.92
C LYS A 365 11.30 -20.47 -22.61
N THR A 366 9.97 -20.52 -22.53
CA THR A 366 9.16 -21.63 -23.06
C THR A 366 9.23 -21.70 -24.59
N HIS A 367 8.97 -20.60 -25.28
CA HIS A 367 8.73 -20.62 -26.74
C HIS A 367 9.99 -20.38 -27.56
N VAL A 368 10.93 -19.58 -27.07
CA VAL A 368 12.17 -19.25 -27.80
C VAL A 368 13.29 -20.24 -27.47
N TYR A 369 13.50 -20.54 -26.19
CA TYR A 369 14.68 -21.30 -25.76
C TYR A 369 14.41 -22.79 -25.52
N ASP A 370 13.39 -23.15 -24.75
CA ASP A 370 13.14 -24.54 -24.38
C ASP A 370 12.58 -25.35 -25.57
N SER A 371 11.59 -24.80 -26.27
CA SER A 371 10.95 -25.47 -27.41
C SER A 371 11.49 -25.06 -28.79
N GLY A 372 12.11 -23.88 -28.90
CA GLY A 372 12.54 -23.32 -30.19
C GLY A 372 11.39 -23.05 -31.18
N ALA A 373 10.14 -23.03 -30.70
CA ALA A 373 8.95 -22.98 -31.54
C ALA A 373 8.59 -21.56 -32.01
N VAL A 374 9.33 -20.54 -31.57
CA VAL A 374 9.23 -19.14 -31.99
C VAL A 374 10.65 -18.59 -32.10
N ALA A 375 11.04 -18.09 -33.28
CA ALA A 375 12.34 -17.42 -33.43
C ALA A 375 12.33 -16.06 -32.72
N MET A 376 13.47 -15.65 -32.14
CA MET A 376 13.58 -14.34 -31.46
C MET A 376 13.20 -13.18 -32.38
N ASP A 377 13.64 -13.21 -33.65
CA ASP A 377 13.34 -12.18 -34.65
C ASP A 377 11.83 -12.04 -34.88
N GLN A 378 11.13 -13.17 -35.09
CA GLN A 378 9.68 -13.21 -35.23
C GLN A 378 8.96 -12.64 -34.01
N LEU A 379 9.46 -12.90 -32.80
CA LEU A 379 8.88 -12.34 -31.59
C LEU A 379 9.10 -10.82 -31.53
N LEU A 380 10.32 -10.34 -31.75
CA LEU A 380 10.64 -8.91 -31.71
C LEU A 380 9.83 -8.11 -32.73
N ASP A 381 9.66 -8.63 -33.95
CA ASP A 381 8.80 -8.03 -34.97
C ASP A 381 7.34 -7.96 -34.52
N ALA A 382 6.83 -9.04 -33.92
CA ALA A 382 5.47 -9.06 -33.39
C ALA A 382 5.28 -8.05 -32.23
N LEU A 383 6.26 -7.90 -31.34
CA LEU A 383 6.22 -6.90 -30.27
C LEU A 383 6.23 -5.47 -30.83
N ALA A 384 7.12 -5.18 -31.79
CA ALA A 384 7.21 -3.89 -32.45
C ALA A 384 5.91 -3.51 -33.20
N ALA A 385 5.24 -4.52 -33.79
CA ALA A 385 3.95 -4.35 -34.45
C ALA A 385 2.75 -4.34 -33.47
N ASN A 386 2.97 -4.38 -32.15
CA ASN A 386 1.91 -4.53 -31.15
C ASN A 386 0.96 -5.72 -31.44
N PHE A 387 1.53 -6.81 -31.95
CA PHE A 387 0.87 -8.01 -32.45
C PHE A 387 -0.06 -7.83 -33.66
N ALA A 388 -0.07 -6.66 -34.33
CA ALA A 388 -0.84 -6.46 -35.56
C ALA A 388 -0.36 -7.42 -36.66
N GLY A 389 -1.25 -8.30 -37.15
CA GLY A 389 -0.88 -9.37 -38.09
C GLY A 389 -0.22 -10.60 -37.46
N HIS A 390 -0.02 -10.61 -36.13
CA HIS A 390 0.63 -11.69 -35.38
C HIS A 390 -0.26 -12.28 -34.27
N GLU A 391 -1.59 -12.19 -34.41
CA GLU A 391 -2.53 -12.60 -33.36
C GLU A 391 -2.43 -14.09 -32.99
N ALA A 392 -2.17 -14.96 -33.97
CA ALA A 392 -1.97 -16.39 -33.71
C ALA A 392 -0.75 -16.64 -32.81
N LEU A 393 0.33 -15.86 -32.99
CA LEU A 393 1.50 -15.91 -32.12
C LEU A 393 1.13 -15.38 -30.72
N ARG A 394 0.45 -14.23 -30.62
CA ARG A 394 0.01 -13.67 -29.34
C ARG A 394 -0.84 -14.66 -28.53
N LEU A 395 -1.83 -15.30 -29.18
CA LEU A 395 -2.68 -16.31 -28.54
C LEU A 395 -1.90 -17.56 -28.13
N LYS A 396 -0.87 -17.96 -28.89
CA LYS A 396 0.04 -19.04 -28.49
C LYS A 396 0.80 -18.65 -27.22
N LEU A 397 1.39 -17.45 -27.17
CA LEU A 397 2.09 -16.94 -25.98
C LEU A 397 1.15 -16.85 -24.77
N TRP A 398 -0.08 -16.37 -24.94
CA TRP A 398 -1.06 -16.21 -23.85
C TRP A 398 -1.64 -17.53 -23.31
N ASN A 399 -1.88 -18.52 -24.19
CA ASN A 399 -2.60 -19.74 -23.82
C ASN A 399 -1.69 -20.95 -23.60
N ARG A 400 -0.45 -20.92 -24.11
CA ARG A 400 0.49 -22.06 -24.09
C ARG A 400 1.79 -21.74 -23.33
N THR A 401 1.74 -20.80 -22.38
CA THR A 401 2.84 -20.45 -21.49
C THR A 401 2.41 -20.70 -20.04
N PRO A 402 3.28 -21.24 -19.18
CA PRO A 402 3.06 -21.24 -17.73
C PRO A 402 3.13 -19.80 -17.20
N PHE A 403 2.10 -19.33 -16.50
CA PHE A 403 2.08 -17.98 -15.90
C PHE A 403 2.02 -18.03 -14.37
N PHE A 404 2.60 -17.01 -13.75
CA PHE A 404 2.62 -16.82 -12.31
C PHE A 404 1.19 -16.72 -11.75
N GLY A 405 0.98 -17.25 -10.54
CA GLY A 405 -0.33 -17.24 -9.88
C GLY A 405 -1.16 -18.52 -10.06
N ASN A 406 -0.54 -19.59 -10.55
CA ASN A 406 -1.22 -20.85 -10.89
C ASN A 406 -0.70 -22.08 -10.13
N ASP A 407 0.15 -21.88 -9.12
CA ASP A 407 0.93 -22.91 -8.42
C ASP A 407 1.76 -23.78 -9.39
N ASP A 408 2.38 -23.14 -10.40
CA ASP A 408 3.23 -23.79 -11.41
C ASP A 408 4.68 -23.33 -11.25
N ASP A 409 5.53 -24.23 -10.75
CA ASP A 409 6.94 -23.94 -10.46
C ASP A 409 7.71 -23.42 -11.67
N ARG A 410 7.31 -23.74 -12.90
CA ARG A 410 8.00 -23.24 -14.10
C ARG A 410 7.94 -21.72 -14.22
N ALA A 411 6.82 -21.11 -13.82
CA ALA A 411 6.66 -19.66 -13.79
C ALA A 411 7.05 -19.08 -12.42
N ASP A 412 6.68 -19.75 -11.34
CA ASP A 412 6.95 -19.27 -9.99
C ASP A 412 8.47 -19.22 -9.69
N ASP A 413 9.26 -20.14 -10.25
CA ASP A 413 10.73 -20.11 -10.12
C ASP A 413 11.35 -18.92 -10.84
N LEU A 414 10.74 -18.47 -11.95
CA LEU A 414 11.15 -17.25 -12.64
C LEU A 414 10.77 -16.00 -11.83
N MET A 415 9.59 -15.99 -11.21
CA MET A 415 9.21 -14.93 -10.27
C MET A 415 10.22 -14.84 -9.13
N ARG A 416 10.57 -15.98 -8.50
CA ARG A 416 11.59 -16.03 -7.44
C ARG A 416 12.93 -15.47 -7.92
N ARG A 417 13.39 -15.89 -9.11
CA ARG A 417 14.65 -15.40 -9.69
C ARG A 417 14.65 -13.89 -9.91
N VAL A 418 13.55 -13.32 -10.42
CA VAL A 418 13.40 -11.86 -10.61
C VAL A 418 13.38 -11.15 -9.26
N TYR A 419 12.59 -11.65 -8.29
CA TYR A 419 12.54 -11.08 -6.94
C TYR A 419 13.92 -11.10 -6.26
N ASP A 420 14.64 -12.22 -6.34
CA ASP A 420 15.99 -12.35 -5.80
C ASP A 420 16.96 -11.37 -6.46
N SER A 421 16.84 -11.14 -7.77
CA SER A 421 17.67 -10.16 -8.49
C SER A 421 17.35 -8.73 -8.07
N LEU A 422 16.07 -8.38 -7.91
CA LEU A 422 15.64 -7.07 -7.40
C LEU A 422 16.18 -6.84 -6.00
N TYR A 423 16.00 -7.81 -5.12
CA TYR A 423 16.49 -7.74 -3.75
C TYR A 423 18.02 -7.60 -3.71
N ALA A 424 18.76 -8.47 -4.40
CA ALA A 424 20.23 -8.46 -4.38
C ALA A 424 20.80 -7.15 -4.96
N THR A 425 20.07 -6.52 -5.89
CA THR A 425 20.50 -5.26 -6.49
C THR A 425 20.19 -4.07 -5.59
N ILE A 426 19.11 -4.09 -4.80
CA ILE A 426 18.62 -2.93 -4.03
C ILE A 426 19.06 -2.98 -2.56
N ASP A 427 18.85 -4.12 -1.90
CA ASP A 427 18.97 -4.26 -0.46
C ASP A 427 20.42 -4.06 0.01
N GLY A 428 20.61 -3.27 1.06
CA GLY A 428 21.93 -3.01 1.64
C GLY A 428 22.74 -1.90 0.98
N ARG A 429 22.26 -1.28 -0.11
CA ARG A 429 22.93 -0.09 -0.67
C ARG A 429 22.89 1.07 0.32
N ALA A 430 23.99 1.80 0.48
CA ALA A 430 24.06 2.90 1.46
C ALA A 430 23.23 4.12 1.04
N ASN A 431 22.53 4.72 2.00
CA ASN A 431 21.95 6.06 1.89
C ASN A 431 22.87 7.10 2.55
N THR A 432 22.40 8.35 2.65
CA THR A 432 23.21 9.46 3.19
C THR A 432 23.00 9.72 4.68
N LYS A 433 22.13 8.94 5.34
CA LYS A 433 21.83 8.99 6.78
C LYS A 433 22.63 7.96 7.60
N GLY A 434 23.49 7.18 6.94
CA GLY A 434 24.25 6.10 7.59
C GLY A 434 23.45 4.80 7.73
N SER A 435 22.36 4.64 6.97
CA SER A 435 21.60 3.39 6.85
C SER A 435 21.53 2.93 5.40
N VAL A 436 20.61 2.01 5.07
CA VAL A 436 20.58 1.33 3.77
C VAL A 436 19.21 1.34 3.11
N TYR A 437 19.20 1.10 1.80
CA TYR A 437 18.02 0.86 0.99
C TYR A 437 17.52 -0.58 1.16
N HIS A 438 16.22 -0.75 0.99
CA HIS A 438 15.51 -2.02 1.02
C HIS A 438 14.49 -2.09 -0.14
N LEU A 439 14.10 -3.32 -0.49
CA LEU A 439 13.09 -3.58 -1.51
C LEU A 439 11.68 -3.39 -0.94
N ASN A 440 10.76 -2.87 -1.75
CA ASN A 440 9.32 -2.87 -1.47
C ASN A 440 8.55 -3.17 -2.78
N MET A 441 7.39 -3.82 -2.70
CA MET A 441 6.63 -4.27 -3.88
C MET A 441 5.17 -3.78 -3.84
N LEU A 442 4.93 -2.55 -4.29
CA LEU A 442 3.60 -1.99 -4.49
C LEU A 442 3.58 -1.05 -5.70
N SER A 443 2.38 -0.76 -6.20
CA SER A 443 2.21 0.06 -7.41
C SER A 443 1.33 1.30 -7.25
N THR A 444 0.45 1.40 -6.25
CA THR A 444 -0.60 2.44 -6.20
C THR A 444 -1.28 2.55 -7.58
N THR A 445 -1.27 3.69 -8.28
CA THR A 445 -1.76 3.80 -9.67
C THR A 445 -0.65 3.74 -10.71
N CYS A 446 0.61 3.64 -10.28
CA CYS A 446 1.79 3.71 -11.13
C CYS A 446 1.87 2.58 -12.15
N HIS A 447 1.30 1.40 -11.88
CA HIS A 447 1.26 0.28 -12.84
C HIS A 447 0.46 0.61 -14.14
N VAL A 448 -0.54 1.51 -14.06
CA VAL A 448 -1.23 2.02 -15.25
C VAL A 448 -0.35 3.01 -16.00
N TYR A 449 0.31 3.93 -15.28
CA TYR A 449 1.24 4.89 -15.88
C TYR A 449 2.42 4.19 -16.58
N PHE A 450 3.06 3.26 -15.88
CA PHE A 450 4.14 2.43 -16.37
C PHE A 450 3.72 1.58 -17.57
N GLY A 451 2.52 0.99 -17.51
CA GLY A 451 1.91 0.33 -18.65
C GLY A 451 1.81 1.23 -19.90
N ARG A 452 1.37 2.49 -19.74
CA ARG A 452 1.34 3.47 -20.85
C ARG A 452 2.72 3.79 -21.42
N MET A 453 3.77 3.66 -20.63
CA MET A 453 5.16 3.88 -21.04
C MET A 453 5.84 2.61 -21.58
N LEU A 454 5.10 1.51 -21.70
CA LEU A 454 5.60 0.20 -22.10
C LEU A 454 4.94 -0.27 -23.41
N GLY A 455 5.75 -0.75 -24.35
CA GLY A 455 5.28 -1.41 -25.57
C GLY A 455 4.65 -2.78 -25.29
N ALA A 456 4.42 -3.55 -26.35
CA ALA A 456 3.90 -4.91 -26.20
C ALA A 456 4.96 -5.81 -25.55
N THR A 457 4.52 -6.75 -24.70
CA THR A 457 5.43 -7.62 -23.95
C THR A 457 5.29 -9.10 -24.33
N PRO A 458 6.35 -9.91 -24.16
CA PRO A 458 6.35 -11.34 -24.55
C PRO A 458 5.25 -12.20 -23.92
N ASN A 459 4.66 -11.79 -22.80
CA ASN A 459 3.49 -12.49 -22.22
C ASN A 459 2.20 -12.32 -23.05
N GLY A 460 2.22 -11.56 -24.15
CA GLY A 460 1.06 -11.34 -25.02
C GLY A 460 0.20 -10.14 -24.64
N ARG A 461 0.64 -9.34 -23.65
CA ARG A 461 0.03 -8.04 -23.31
C ARG A 461 0.35 -7.02 -24.41
N HIS A 462 -0.67 -6.31 -24.88
CA HIS A 462 -0.53 -5.24 -25.87
C HIS A 462 0.15 -3.99 -25.28
N ALA A 463 0.75 -3.20 -26.16
CA ALA A 463 1.34 -1.91 -25.83
C ALA A 463 0.35 -0.99 -25.12
N HIS A 464 0.87 -0.19 -24.18
CA HIS A 464 0.16 0.84 -23.43
C HIS A 464 -0.92 0.35 -22.46
N LEU A 465 -1.17 -0.96 -22.37
CA LEU A 465 -2.02 -1.54 -21.33
C LEU A 465 -1.32 -1.52 -19.97
N PRO A 466 -2.06 -1.50 -18.85
CA PRO A 466 -1.48 -1.61 -17.51
C PRO A 466 -0.53 -2.80 -17.35
N GLU A 467 0.46 -2.66 -16.47
CA GLU A 467 1.23 -3.79 -15.94
C GLU A 467 0.45 -4.48 -14.80
N SER A 468 0.91 -5.66 -14.36
CA SER A 468 0.39 -6.31 -13.15
C SER A 468 0.53 -5.39 -11.93
N ASP A 469 -0.52 -5.27 -11.13
CA ASP A 469 -0.53 -4.47 -9.90
C ASP A 469 0.21 -5.16 -8.76
N GLY A 470 0.97 -4.40 -7.96
CA GLY A 470 1.72 -4.93 -6.81
C GLY A 470 2.51 -6.21 -7.11
N THR A 471 2.21 -7.25 -6.34
CA THR A 471 2.66 -8.63 -6.55
C THR A 471 1.53 -9.58 -6.95
N SER A 472 0.43 -9.05 -7.47
CA SER A 472 -0.66 -9.83 -8.04
C SER A 472 -0.23 -10.53 -9.33
N PRO A 473 -0.88 -11.65 -9.72
CA PRO A 473 -0.75 -12.21 -11.06
C PRO A 473 -1.08 -11.17 -12.15
N SER A 474 -0.55 -11.34 -13.36
CA SER A 474 -1.00 -10.52 -14.49
C SER A 474 -2.51 -10.67 -14.69
N GLN A 475 -3.19 -9.61 -15.14
CA GLN A 475 -4.64 -9.58 -15.27
C GLN A 475 -5.14 -10.74 -16.16
N GLY A 476 -5.94 -11.65 -15.62
CA GLY A 476 -6.47 -12.83 -16.34
C GLY A 476 -5.50 -14.01 -16.52
N ALA A 477 -4.31 -13.96 -15.91
CA ALA A 477 -3.30 -15.01 -16.01
C ALA A 477 -3.50 -16.14 -14.99
N ASP A 478 -4.12 -15.85 -13.85
CA ASP A 478 -4.49 -16.81 -12.80
C ASP A 478 -5.78 -17.55 -13.16
N ARG A 479 -5.67 -18.87 -13.37
CA ARG A 479 -6.74 -19.74 -13.88
C ARG A 479 -7.04 -20.95 -12.98
N ASN A 480 -6.33 -21.05 -11.86
CA ASN A 480 -6.41 -22.16 -10.90
C ASN A 480 -6.99 -21.73 -9.53
N GLY A 481 -7.67 -20.59 -9.49
CA GLY A 481 -8.37 -20.07 -8.31
C GLY A 481 -7.47 -19.36 -7.28
N PRO A 482 -8.09 -18.76 -6.24
CA PRO A 482 -7.39 -17.86 -5.30
C PRO A 482 -6.37 -18.61 -4.43
N THR A 483 -6.60 -19.89 -4.16
CA THR A 483 -5.67 -20.74 -3.40
C THR A 483 -4.35 -20.95 -4.17
N ALA A 484 -4.41 -21.10 -5.51
CA ALA A 484 -3.22 -21.23 -6.33
C ALA A 484 -2.43 -19.91 -6.36
N VAL A 485 -3.13 -18.77 -6.42
CA VAL A 485 -2.52 -17.43 -6.36
C VAL A 485 -1.73 -17.25 -5.06
N VAL A 486 -2.36 -17.51 -3.90
CA VAL A 486 -1.67 -17.32 -2.61
C VAL A 486 -0.50 -18.29 -2.44
N LYS A 487 -0.57 -19.51 -2.98
CA LYS A 487 0.54 -20.47 -2.97
C LYS A 487 1.69 -20.01 -3.86
N SER A 488 1.42 -19.60 -5.10
CA SER A 488 2.44 -19.05 -6.00
C SER A 488 3.13 -17.85 -5.39
N LEU A 489 2.37 -16.88 -4.86
CA LEU A 489 2.97 -15.69 -4.27
C LEU A 489 3.72 -16.00 -2.97
N ALA A 490 3.28 -16.97 -2.17
CA ALA A 490 4.01 -17.38 -0.97
C ALA A 490 5.36 -18.05 -1.25
N LYS A 491 5.66 -18.45 -2.50
CA LYS A 491 7.01 -18.89 -2.91
C LYS A 491 8.00 -17.71 -2.94
N MET A 492 7.52 -16.47 -3.01
CA MET A 492 8.31 -15.26 -2.79
C MET A 492 8.58 -15.12 -1.29
N ASP A 493 9.85 -14.98 -0.89
CA ASP A 493 10.21 -14.70 0.50
C ASP A 493 9.90 -13.22 0.84
N GLN A 494 8.64 -12.95 1.16
CA GLN A 494 8.12 -11.59 1.36
C GLN A 494 8.74 -10.90 2.57
N ILE A 495 9.26 -11.68 3.55
CA ILE A 495 9.97 -11.17 4.75
C ILE A 495 11.20 -10.32 4.38
N ARG A 496 11.74 -10.52 3.17
CA ARG A 496 12.88 -9.75 2.66
C ARG A 496 12.52 -8.36 2.14
N SER A 497 11.24 -8.01 2.04
CA SER A 497 10.79 -6.68 1.62
C SER A 497 10.28 -5.83 2.77
N GLY A 498 10.05 -4.54 2.52
CA GLY A 498 9.21 -3.68 3.38
C GLY A 498 7.73 -3.76 3.03
N GLY A 499 7.28 -4.94 2.60
CA GLY A 499 5.90 -5.24 2.23
C GLY A 499 5.68 -5.53 0.73
N THR A 500 4.67 -6.37 0.46
CA THR A 500 4.19 -6.76 -0.87
C THR A 500 2.67 -6.70 -1.00
N LEU A 501 2.15 -6.28 -2.15
CA LEU A 501 0.71 -6.04 -2.33
C LEU A 501 0.01 -7.13 -3.17
N LEU A 502 -0.93 -7.88 -2.59
CA LEU A 502 -1.83 -8.78 -3.32
C LEU A 502 -3.27 -8.23 -3.38
N ASN A 503 -3.79 -8.04 -4.59
CA ASN A 503 -5.21 -7.87 -4.85
C ASN A 503 -5.88 -9.22 -5.16
N GLN A 504 -7.08 -9.42 -4.64
CA GLN A 504 -8.00 -10.47 -5.07
C GLN A 504 -9.37 -9.87 -5.34
N ARG A 505 -10.12 -10.42 -6.29
CA ARG A 505 -11.48 -9.98 -6.61
C ARG A 505 -12.41 -11.19 -6.55
N PHE A 506 -13.49 -11.07 -5.80
CA PHE A 506 -14.51 -12.11 -5.64
C PHE A 506 -15.87 -11.62 -6.13
N LEU A 507 -16.70 -12.55 -6.57
CA LEU A 507 -18.13 -12.27 -6.80
C LEU A 507 -18.85 -12.13 -5.45
N PRO A 508 -19.83 -11.21 -5.32
CA PRO A 508 -20.61 -11.08 -4.09
C PRO A 508 -21.29 -12.37 -3.62
N SER A 509 -21.74 -13.20 -4.58
CA SER A 509 -22.37 -14.50 -4.29
C SER A 509 -21.46 -15.48 -3.56
N VAL A 510 -20.13 -15.34 -3.72
CA VAL A 510 -19.13 -16.22 -3.12
C VAL A 510 -18.95 -15.95 -1.62
N LEU A 511 -19.37 -14.79 -1.11
CA LEU A 511 -19.24 -14.37 0.29
C LEU A 511 -20.59 -14.10 0.97
N ALA A 512 -21.68 -14.66 0.42
CA ALA A 512 -23.04 -14.34 0.85
C ALA A 512 -23.41 -14.92 2.24
N SER A 513 -22.86 -16.08 2.62
CA SER A 513 -23.21 -16.76 3.88
C SER A 513 -22.13 -16.64 4.95
N GLU A 514 -22.51 -16.80 6.23
CA GLU A 514 -21.56 -16.85 7.35
C GLU A 514 -20.53 -17.99 7.24
N GLN A 515 -20.87 -19.07 6.52
CA GLN A 515 -19.94 -20.18 6.24
C GLN A 515 -18.92 -19.78 5.17
N ASP A 516 -19.31 -18.95 4.20
CA ASP A 516 -18.37 -18.46 3.18
C ASP A 516 -17.33 -17.51 3.78
N LEU A 517 -17.72 -16.75 4.80
CA LEU A 517 -16.77 -15.92 5.56
C LEU A 517 -15.72 -16.79 6.30
N ASP A 518 -16.08 -18.00 6.72
CA ASP A 518 -15.11 -18.93 7.32
C ASP A 518 -14.11 -19.43 6.26
N LYS A 519 -14.54 -19.63 5.01
CA LYS A 519 -13.64 -19.98 3.89
C LYS A 519 -12.68 -18.82 3.56
N LEU A 520 -13.19 -17.58 3.53
CA LEU A 520 -12.35 -16.39 3.34
C LEU A 520 -11.32 -16.25 4.46
N GLY A 521 -11.75 -16.43 5.72
CA GLY A 521 -10.85 -16.48 6.87
C GLY A 521 -9.79 -17.58 6.73
N GLY A 522 -10.19 -18.77 6.27
CA GLY A 522 -9.28 -19.88 5.97
C GLY A 522 -8.23 -19.57 4.90
N LEU A 523 -8.62 -18.89 3.81
CA LEU A 523 -7.70 -18.44 2.76
C LEU A 523 -6.67 -17.45 3.31
N ILE A 524 -7.13 -16.43 4.05
CA ILE A 524 -6.28 -15.42 4.71
C ILE A 524 -5.27 -16.10 5.65
N ARG A 525 -5.75 -16.96 6.55
CA ARG A 525 -4.91 -17.71 7.50
C ARG A 525 -3.88 -18.58 6.78
N THR A 526 -4.29 -19.23 5.70
CA THR A 526 -3.40 -20.09 4.92
C THR A 526 -2.30 -19.26 4.28
N TYR A 527 -2.63 -18.17 3.59
CA TYR A 527 -1.64 -17.30 2.96
C TYR A 527 -0.65 -16.73 3.99
N PHE A 528 -1.14 -16.28 5.15
CA PHE A 528 -0.29 -15.72 6.20
C PHE A 528 0.61 -16.77 6.86
N ARG A 529 0.12 -18.00 7.05
CA ARG A 529 0.95 -19.11 7.54
C ARG A 529 2.05 -19.49 6.54
N LEU A 530 1.81 -19.28 5.24
CA LEU A 530 2.81 -19.47 4.20
C LEU A 530 3.79 -18.29 4.06
N GLY A 531 3.71 -17.28 4.92
CA GLY A 531 4.61 -16.11 4.91
C GLY A 531 4.12 -14.94 4.06
N GLY A 532 2.85 -14.94 3.64
CA GLY A 532 2.24 -13.80 2.95
C GLY A 532 2.16 -12.56 3.82
N HIS A 533 2.43 -11.37 3.25
CA HIS A 533 2.42 -10.08 3.93
C HIS A 533 1.01 -9.48 4.03
N HIS A 534 0.32 -9.36 2.90
CA HIS A 534 -0.89 -8.54 2.78
C HIS A 534 -1.82 -9.08 1.71
N ILE A 535 -3.12 -9.04 1.97
CA ILE A 535 -4.18 -9.34 1.00
C ILE A 535 -5.36 -8.38 1.17
N GLN A 536 -5.92 -7.94 0.06
CA GLN A 536 -7.11 -7.08 0.02
C GLN A 536 -8.08 -7.55 -1.07
N PHE A 537 -9.36 -7.21 -0.90
CA PHE A 537 -10.43 -7.79 -1.69
C PHE A 537 -11.32 -6.73 -2.35
N ASN A 538 -11.58 -6.91 -3.65
CA ASN A 538 -12.77 -6.39 -4.29
C ASN A 538 -13.89 -7.43 -4.21
N VAL A 539 -15.11 -7.02 -3.84
CA VAL A 539 -16.28 -7.91 -3.84
C VAL A 539 -17.34 -7.27 -4.73
N VAL A 540 -17.19 -7.46 -6.05
CA VAL A 540 -17.99 -6.78 -7.08
C VAL A 540 -17.91 -7.53 -8.41
N ASP A 541 -19.05 -7.70 -9.07
CA ASP A 541 -19.14 -8.36 -10.37
C ASP A 541 -18.87 -7.40 -11.54
N THR A 542 -18.49 -7.95 -12.69
CA THR A 542 -18.11 -7.17 -13.88
C THR A 542 -19.30 -6.42 -14.46
N ALA A 543 -20.51 -6.95 -14.36
CA ALA A 543 -21.70 -6.27 -14.89
C ALA A 543 -21.94 -4.96 -14.14
N THR A 544 -21.81 -4.95 -12.81
CA THR A 544 -21.89 -3.76 -11.96
C THR A 544 -20.86 -2.71 -12.37
N LEU A 545 -19.58 -3.09 -12.52
CA LEU A 545 -18.53 -2.15 -12.96
C LEU A 545 -18.79 -1.61 -14.37
N ARG A 546 -19.23 -2.46 -15.30
CA ARG A 546 -19.57 -2.05 -16.68
C ARG A 546 -20.80 -1.14 -16.72
N GLN A 547 -21.77 -1.34 -15.84
CA GLN A 547 -22.93 -0.47 -15.71
C GLN A 547 -22.54 0.88 -15.11
N ALA A 548 -21.69 0.91 -14.08
CA ALA A 548 -21.16 2.14 -13.51
C ALA A 548 -20.37 2.99 -14.55
N GLN A 549 -19.73 2.36 -15.53
CA GLN A 549 -19.12 3.07 -16.66
C GLN A 549 -20.15 3.71 -17.61
N GLN A 550 -21.37 3.18 -17.69
CA GLN A 550 -22.42 3.64 -18.59
C GLN A 550 -23.34 4.67 -17.92
N THR A 551 -23.67 4.47 -16.63
CA THR A 551 -24.54 5.34 -15.83
C THR A 551 -23.83 5.85 -14.56
N PRO A 552 -22.71 6.59 -14.68
CA PRO A 552 -21.88 6.97 -13.53
C PRO A 552 -22.63 7.75 -12.43
N ASP A 553 -23.66 8.53 -12.80
CA ASP A 553 -24.48 9.26 -11.83
C ASP A 553 -25.25 8.37 -10.85
N GLU A 554 -25.59 7.14 -11.25
CA GLU A 554 -26.28 6.15 -10.40
C GLU A 554 -25.32 5.41 -9.45
N TYR A 555 -24.01 5.49 -9.71
CA TYR A 555 -22.95 4.74 -9.01
C TYR A 555 -21.93 5.66 -8.34
N ARG A 556 -22.30 6.91 -8.01
CA ARG A 556 -21.39 7.89 -7.40
C ARG A 556 -20.77 7.46 -6.07
N ASN A 557 -21.42 6.54 -5.36
CA ASN A 557 -20.96 5.99 -4.09
C ASN A 557 -20.26 4.62 -4.24
N LEU A 558 -20.07 4.11 -5.47
CA LEU A 558 -19.40 2.83 -5.69
C LEU A 558 -17.90 2.97 -5.42
N LEU A 559 -17.48 2.51 -4.26
CA LEU A 559 -16.06 2.37 -3.91
C LEU A 559 -15.52 1.03 -4.42
N VAL A 560 -14.31 1.06 -4.97
CA VAL A 560 -13.56 -0.14 -5.38
C VAL A 560 -12.15 -0.09 -4.84
N ARG A 561 -11.57 -1.27 -4.61
CA ARG A 561 -10.16 -1.39 -4.22
C ARG A 561 -9.25 -1.23 -5.45
N VAL A 562 -8.35 -0.25 -5.42
CA VAL A 562 -7.40 0.01 -6.50
C VAL A 562 -6.12 -0.79 -6.24
N ALA A 563 -5.13 -0.23 -5.54
CA ALA A 563 -3.95 -0.95 -5.09
C ALA A 563 -3.40 -0.30 -3.82
N GLY A 564 -3.84 -0.78 -2.67
CA GLY A 564 -3.38 -0.27 -1.37
C GLY A 564 -4.29 0.83 -0.81
N TYR A 565 -5.31 1.23 -1.57
CA TYR A 565 -6.39 2.12 -1.15
C TYR A 565 -7.68 1.81 -1.93
N SER A 566 -8.83 2.28 -1.43
CA SER A 566 -10.08 2.31 -2.18
C SER A 566 -10.33 3.70 -2.77
N ASP A 567 -11.08 3.77 -3.88
CA ASP A 567 -11.52 5.03 -4.50
C ASP A 567 -12.91 4.89 -5.13
N TYR A 568 -13.55 6.02 -5.42
CA TYR A 568 -14.81 6.03 -6.16
C TYR A 568 -14.56 5.61 -7.60
N PHE A 569 -15.19 4.53 -8.03
CA PHE A 569 -14.95 3.94 -9.36
C PHE A 569 -15.21 4.95 -10.49
N VAL A 570 -16.18 5.84 -10.32
CA VAL A 570 -16.56 6.85 -11.30
C VAL A 570 -15.57 8.01 -11.41
N ASP A 571 -14.72 8.21 -10.38
CA ASP A 571 -13.67 9.24 -10.38
C ASP A 571 -12.36 8.74 -11.01
N LEU A 572 -12.23 7.42 -11.19
CA LEU A 572 -11.09 6.81 -11.85
C LEU A 572 -11.10 7.06 -13.36
N ASP A 573 -9.93 7.35 -13.95
CA ASP A 573 -9.84 7.41 -15.40
C ASP A 573 -10.09 6.04 -16.05
N ARG A 574 -10.52 6.05 -17.31
CA ARG A 574 -10.95 4.84 -18.02
C ARG A 574 -9.93 3.71 -17.97
N ASN A 575 -8.62 4.00 -17.99
CA ASN A 575 -7.61 2.94 -17.98
C ASN A 575 -7.53 2.23 -16.62
N HIS A 576 -7.72 2.96 -15.51
CA HIS A 576 -7.82 2.36 -14.18
C HIS A 576 -9.09 1.53 -14.04
N GLN A 577 -10.22 2.03 -14.56
CA GLN A 577 -11.46 1.26 -14.56
C GLN A 577 -11.33 -0.06 -15.34
N GLU A 578 -10.73 -0.02 -16.53
CA GLU A 578 -10.50 -1.23 -17.33
C GLU A 578 -9.52 -2.19 -16.65
N GLU A 579 -8.48 -1.67 -15.99
CA GLU A 579 -7.53 -2.48 -15.21
C GLU A 579 -8.27 -3.28 -14.15
N ILE A 580 -9.07 -2.63 -13.30
CA ILE A 580 -9.84 -3.28 -12.23
C ILE A 580 -10.83 -4.31 -12.81
N ILE A 581 -11.52 -3.99 -13.91
CA ILE A 581 -12.45 -4.91 -14.56
C ILE A 581 -11.71 -6.14 -15.12
N SER A 582 -10.48 -5.98 -15.61
CA SER A 582 -9.69 -7.06 -16.20
C SER A 582 -9.09 -8.03 -15.17
N ARG A 583 -9.13 -7.68 -13.87
CA ARG A 583 -8.72 -8.59 -12.79
C ARG A 583 -9.68 -9.78 -12.71
N THR A 584 -9.10 -10.96 -12.52
CA THR A 584 -9.82 -12.24 -12.46
C THR A 584 -10.89 -12.23 -11.37
N GLU A 585 -12.11 -12.62 -11.74
CA GLU A 585 -13.19 -12.89 -10.79
C GLU A 585 -12.99 -14.28 -10.19
N GLN A 586 -12.59 -14.33 -8.92
CA GLN A 586 -12.36 -15.57 -8.21
C GLN A 586 -13.68 -16.20 -7.75
N GLU A 587 -13.76 -17.51 -7.89
CA GLU A 587 -14.78 -18.36 -7.29
C GLU A 587 -14.12 -19.24 -6.21
N ILE A 588 -14.77 -19.41 -5.06
CA ILE A 588 -14.35 -20.42 -4.07
C ILE A 588 -15.06 -21.72 -4.44
N CYS A 589 -14.40 -22.58 -5.22
CA CYS A 589 -14.88 -23.94 -5.42
C CYS A 589 -14.83 -24.70 -4.08
N GLY A 590 -15.90 -25.47 -3.81
CA GLY A 590 -16.14 -26.17 -2.54
C GLY A 590 -15.19 -27.30 -2.22
#